data_AF-A0AAW0VYK8-F1
#
_entry.id   AF-A0AAW0VYK8-F1
#
_cell.length_a   1.000
_cell.length_b   1.000
_cell.length_c   1.000
_cell.angle_alpha   90.00
_cell.angle_beta   90.00
_cell.angle_gamma   90.00
#
_symmetry.space_group_name_H-M   'P 1'
#
loop_
_entity.id
_entity.type
_entity.pdbx_description
1 polymer ?
#
loop_
_entity_poly.entity_id
_entity_poly.type
_entity_poly.pdbx_seq_one_letter_code
_entity_poly.pdbx_strand_id
1 'polypeptide(L)'
;MFFNDENPVSSSTITSESSSQEEMLEAAAVRRRQRNRDSAKNYRERQRIEMEKLETDLARTQDVNERGRRALRRMKNENQKESEKVSNLERQEESVREEGRTKKRILREKKIKKMMLRHQGELVLETLPDNDPLKSYLSDLLSRYTPVYHQ
;
A
#
# COMPACT_ATOMS: atom_id res chain seq x y z
N MET A 1 6.07 -112.65 49.90
CA MET A 1 7.39 -112.00 49.90
C MET A 1 7.62 -111.40 48.52
N PHE A 2 8.26 -110.23 48.50
CA PHE A 2 8.77 -109.44 47.38
C PHE A 2 7.81 -108.46 46.69
N PHE A 3 8.32 -107.22 46.69
CA PHE A 3 7.80 -105.91 46.31
C PHE A 3 8.23 -105.54 44.85
N ASN A 4 7.79 -104.36 44.39
CA ASN A 4 8.33 -103.49 43.31
C ASN A 4 7.81 -103.75 41.87
N ASP A 5 7.43 -102.77 41.04
CA ASP A 5 7.49 -101.30 41.09
C ASP A 5 6.35 -100.71 40.23
N GLU A 6 5.36 -100.06 40.85
CA GLU A 6 4.67 -98.96 40.18
C GLU A 6 5.37 -97.68 40.65
N ASN A 7 6.04 -96.99 39.74
CA ASN A 7 6.53 -95.64 39.95
C ASN A 7 5.35 -94.68 39.74
N PRO A 8 4.70 -94.11 40.78
CA PRO A 8 4.03 -92.85 40.60
C PRO A 8 5.11 -91.79 40.39
N VAL A 9 5.22 -91.29 39.16
CA VAL A 9 5.97 -90.07 38.88
C VAL A 9 5.43 -89.01 39.85
N SER A 10 6.29 -88.60 40.77
CA SER A 10 6.00 -87.64 41.83
C SER A 10 5.52 -86.32 41.23
N SER A 11 4.19 -86.15 41.19
CA SER A 11 3.52 -84.91 40.81
C SER A 11 3.56 -83.91 41.97
N SER A 12 4.75 -83.38 42.25
CA SER A 12 4.96 -82.43 43.35
C SER A 12 5.88 -81.26 42.99
N THR A 13 6.08 -80.99 41.70
CA THR A 13 6.93 -79.88 41.21
C THR A 13 6.20 -78.99 40.21
N ILE A 14 4.92 -78.63 40.46
CA ILE A 14 4.14 -77.74 39.58
C ILE A 14 3.56 -76.53 40.34
N THR A 15 3.62 -76.50 41.67
CA THR A 15 2.94 -75.46 42.47
C THR A 15 3.80 -74.27 42.91
N SER A 16 5.14 -74.31 42.78
CA SER A 16 5.99 -73.16 43.15
C SER A 16 6.29 -72.21 41.98
N GLU A 17 6.35 -72.72 40.74
CA GLU A 17 6.65 -71.90 39.54
C GLU A 17 5.49 -70.98 39.14
N SER A 18 4.23 -71.36 39.43
CA SER A 18 3.06 -70.55 39.07
C SER A 18 2.99 -69.23 39.84
N SER A 19 3.38 -69.22 41.13
CA SER A 19 3.41 -67.99 41.95
C SER A 19 4.44 -66.98 41.46
N SER A 20 5.62 -67.46 41.03
CA SER A 20 6.69 -66.62 40.49
C SER A 20 6.33 -66.01 39.13
N GLN A 21 5.63 -66.76 38.26
CA GLN A 21 5.12 -66.23 37.00
C GLN A 21 4.01 -65.19 37.19
N GLU A 22 3.12 -65.39 38.16
CA GLU A 22 2.03 -64.48 38.46
C GLU A 22 2.55 -63.14 39.03
N GLU A 23 3.53 -63.18 39.93
CA GLU A 23 4.24 -62.00 40.43
C GLU A 23 5.01 -61.25 39.32
N MET A 24 5.64 -61.98 38.39
CA MET A 24 6.31 -61.38 37.24
C MET A 24 5.33 -60.66 36.29
N LEU A 25 4.17 -61.28 36.05
CA LEU A 25 3.11 -60.69 35.23
C LEU A 25 2.51 -59.45 35.91
N GLU A 26 2.31 -59.49 37.22
CA GLU A 26 1.82 -58.35 37.99
C GLU A 26 2.85 -57.21 37.99
N ALA A 27 4.13 -57.50 38.22
CA ALA A 27 5.21 -56.51 38.13
C ALA A 27 5.35 -55.91 36.72
N ALA A 28 5.10 -56.70 35.67
CA ALA A 28 5.06 -56.21 34.29
C ALA A 28 3.84 -55.30 34.03
N ALA A 29 2.67 -55.66 34.58
CA ALA A 29 1.45 -54.85 34.48
C ALA A 29 1.60 -53.50 35.19
N VAL A 30 2.19 -53.48 36.40
CA VAL A 30 2.48 -52.24 37.13
C VAL A 30 3.46 -51.36 36.34
N ARG A 31 4.53 -51.93 35.79
CA ARG A 31 5.48 -51.19 34.93
C ARG A 31 4.83 -50.64 33.66
N ARG A 32 3.87 -51.37 33.06
CA ARG A 32 3.11 -50.88 31.90
C ARG A 32 2.17 -49.73 32.28
N ARG A 33 1.46 -49.84 33.40
CA ARG A 33 0.59 -48.76 33.92
C ARG A 33 1.40 -47.49 34.19
N GLN A 34 2.58 -47.62 34.80
CA GLN A 34 3.47 -46.49 35.06
C GLN A 34 3.94 -45.83 33.75
N ARG A 35 4.43 -46.61 32.77
CA ARG A 35 4.83 -46.07 31.45
C ARG A 35 3.69 -45.37 30.71
N ASN A 36 2.47 -45.90 30.78
CA ASN A 36 1.30 -45.27 30.18
C ASN A 36 0.96 -43.95 30.88
N ARG A 37 1.05 -43.92 32.22
CA ARG A 37 0.83 -42.70 33.02
C ARG A 37 1.83 -41.61 32.64
N ASP A 38 3.11 -41.96 32.56
CA ASP A 38 4.17 -41.02 32.19
C ASP A 38 4.02 -40.55 30.74
N SER A 39 3.64 -41.45 29.82
CA SER A 39 3.37 -41.10 28.42
C SER A 39 2.19 -40.14 28.30
N ALA A 40 1.11 -40.36 29.04
CA ALA A 40 -0.06 -39.48 29.05
C ALA A 40 0.27 -38.11 29.64
N LYS A 41 1.08 -38.06 30.71
CA LYS A 41 1.58 -36.80 31.29
C LYS A 41 2.41 -36.02 30.26
N ASN A 42 3.39 -36.67 29.63
CA ASN A 42 4.25 -36.04 28.63
C ASN A 42 3.47 -35.58 27.40
N TYR A 43 2.43 -36.32 27.00
CA TYR A 43 1.56 -35.91 25.90
C TYR A 43 0.80 -34.61 26.23
N ARG A 44 0.18 -34.53 27.42
CA ARG A 44 -0.52 -33.30 27.87
C ARG A 44 0.43 -32.12 28.00
N GLU A 45 1.65 -32.36 28.49
CA GLU A 45 2.66 -31.32 28.61
C GLU A 45 3.08 -30.78 27.24
N ARG A 46 3.31 -31.67 26.26
CA ARG A 46 3.60 -31.25 24.87
C ARG A 46 2.46 -30.44 24.27
N GLN A 47 1.21 -30.88 24.45
CA GLN A 47 0.05 -30.12 23.98
C GLN A 47 -0.03 -28.73 24.63
N ARG A 48 0.25 -28.63 25.94
CA ARG A 48 0.26 -27.34 26.63
C ARG A 48 1.31 -26.40 26.04
N ILE A 49 2.54 -26.87 25.85
CA ILE A 49 3.63 -26.08 25.27
C ILE A 49 3.30 -25.65 23.84
N GLU A 50 2.70 -26.54 23.05
CA GLU A 50 2.29 -26.23 21.68
C GLU A 50 1.19 -25.15 21.64
N MET A 51 0.20 -25.24 22.53
CA MET A 51 -0.83 -24.21 22.67
C MET A 51 -0.24 -22.86 23.07
N GLU A 52 0.66 -22.82 24.05
CA GLU A 52 1.33 -21.58 24.50
C GLU A 52 2.15 -20.94 23.36
N LYS A 53 2.82 -21.78 22.55
CA LYS A 53 3.52 -21.31 21.35
C LYS A 53 2.56 -20.69 20.33
N LEU A 54 1.44 -21.35 20.05
CA LEU A 54 0.43 -20.85 19.12
C LEU A 54 -0.19 -19.54 19.62
N GLU A 55 -0.46 -19.41 20.92
CA GLU A 55 -0.96 -18.17 21.52
C GLU A 55 0.06 -17.02 21.37
N THR A 56 1.34 -17.31 21.59
CA THR A 56 2.43 -16.34 21.39
C THR A 56 2.55 -15.90 19.93
N ASP A 57 2.50 -16.85 19.00
CA ASP A 57 2.57 -16.58 17.56
C ASP A 57 1.34 -15.80 17.07
N LEU A 58 0.15 -16.10 17.61
CA LEU A 58 -1.08 -15.35 17.35
C LEU A 58 -0.95 -13.90 17.81
N ALA A 59 -0.50 -13.69 19.06
CA ALA A 59 -0.31 -12.34 19.60
C ALA A 59 0.70 -11.52 18.77
N ARG A 60 1.83 -12.15 18.39
CA ARG A 60 2.83 -11.51 17.52
C ARG A 60 2.25 -11.13 16.17
N THR A 61 1.50 -12.04 15.54
CA THR A 61 0.88 -11.80 14.23
C THR A 61 -0.16 -10.69 14.29
N GLN A 62 -0.95 -10.64 15.36
CA GLN A 62 -1.93 -9.58 15.59
C GLN A 62 -1.26 -8.21 15.74
N ASP A 63 -0.16 -8.11 16.49
CA ASP A 63 0.61 -6.86 16.64
C ASP A 63 1.20 -6.40 15.28
N VAL A 64 1.79 -7.31 14.52
CA VAL A 64 2.30 -6.99 13.16
C VAL A 64 1.17 -6.51 12.25
N ASN A 65 0.01 -7.16 12.27
CA ASN A 65 -1.16 -6.75 11.48
C ASN A 65 -1.66 -5.37 11.90
N GLU A 66 -1.72 -5.08 13.20
CA GLU A 66 -2.16 -3.77 13.69
C GLU A 66 -1.19 -2.66 13.29
N ARG A 67 0.12 -2.90 13.38
CA ARG A 67 1.15 -1.98 12.87
C ARG A 67 1.01 -1.75 11.37
N GLY A 68 0.79 -2.81 10.59
CA GLY A 68 0.52 -2.74 9.16
C GLY A 68 -0.72 -1.90 8.83
N ARG A 69 -1.83 -2.10 9.55
CA ARG A 69 -3.06 -1.30 9.39
C ARG A 69 -2.85 0.17 9.72
N ARG A 70 -2.03 0.49 10.73
CA ARG A 70 -1.69 1.89 11.06
C ARG A 70 -0.82 2.52 9.97
N ALA A 71 0.16 1.80 9.44
CA ALA A 71 0.98 2.27 8.32
C ALA A 71 0.13 2.52 7.07
N LEU A 72 -0.76 1.59 6.72
CA LEU A 72 -1.68 1.74 5.59
C LEU A 72 -2.60 2.97 5.74
N ARG A 73 -3.12 3.21 6.95
CA ARG A 73 -3.92 4.42 7.23
C ARG A 73 -3.12 5.71 7.04
N ARG A 74 -1.86 5.76 7.49
CA ARG A 74 -0.98 6.91 7.27
C ARG A 74 -0.73 7.15 5.79
N MET A 75 -0.35 6.11 5.05
CA MET A 75 -0.13 6.20 3.60
C MET A 75 -1.39 6.65 2.84
N LYS A 76 -2.56 6.14 3.20
CA LYS A 76 -3.83 6.56 2.57
C LYS A 76 -4.07 8.06 2.76
N ASN A 77 -3.83 8.57 3.96
CA ASN A 77 -3.99 10.00 4.25
C ASN A 77 -2.96 10.86 3.51
N GLU A 78 -1.71 10.41 3.41
CA GLU A 78 -0.67 11.09 2.63
C GLU A 78 -1.02 11.13 1.14
N ASN A 79 -1.45 10.00 0.59
CA ASN A 79 -1.84 9.90 -0.81
C ASN A 79 -3.05 10.79 -1.13
N GLN A 80 -4.03 10.86 -0.22
CA GLN A 80 -5.14 11.80 -0.35
C GLN A 80 -4.66 13.25 -0.39
N LYS A 81 -3.76 13.65 0.52
CA LYS A 81 -3.20 15.02 0.54
C LYS A 81 -2.44 15.35 -0.74
N GLU A 82 -1.64 14.42 -1.25
CA GLU A 82 -0.93 14.63 -2.52
C GLU A 82 -1.89 14.69 -3.71
N SER A 83 -2.94 13.88 -3.73
CA SER A 83 -3.99 13.96 -4.76
C SER A 83 -4.71 15.31 -4.75
N GLU A 84 -5.01 15.85 -3.57
CA GLU A 84 -5.59 17.19 -3.42
C GLU A 84 -4.63 18.28 -3.92
N LYS A 85 -3.33 18.17 -3.65
CA LYS A 85 -2.31 19.10 -4.17
C LYS A 85 -2.24 19.07 -5.70
N VAL A 86 -2.22 17.87 -6.30
CA VAL A 86 -2.23 17.72 -7.76
C VAL A 86 -3.46 18.39 -8.35
N SER A 87 -4.65 18.12 -7.82
CA SER A 87 -5.89 18.74 -8.31
C SER A 87 -5.86 20.28 -8.20
N ASN A 88 -5.30 20.83 -7.13
CA ASN A 88 -5.15 22.28 -6.97
C ASN A 88 -4.16 22.87 -7.98
N LEU A 89 -3.04 22.20 -8.25
CA LEU A 89 -2.07 22.63 -9.24
C LEU A 89 -2.63 22.58 -10.67
N GLU A 90 -3.40 21.54 -11.01
CA GLU A 90 -4.09 21.43 -12.30
C GLU A 90 -5.07 22.61 -12.52
N ARG A 91 -5.82 22.99 -11.47
CA ARG A 91 -6.71 24.17 -11.53
C ARG A 91 -5.94 25.47 -11.73
N GLN A 92 -4.80 25.63 -11.05
CA GLN A 92 -3.93 26.80 -11.23
C GLN A 92 -3.35 26.86 -12.64
N GLU A 93 -2.92 25.72 -13.18
CA GLU A 93 -2.40 25.62 -14.55
C GLU A 93 -3.45 26.07 -15.58
N GLU A 94 -4.69 25.60 -15.45
CA GLU A 94 -5.77 25.99 -16.36
C GLU A 94 -6.10 27.48 -16.24
N SER A 95 -6.14 28.03 -15.02
CA SER A 95 -6.33 29.47 -14.80
C SER A 95 -5.24 30.30 -15.51
N VAL A 96 -3.97 29.92 -15.35
CA VAL A 96 -2.84 30.62 -16.01
C VAL A 96 -2.93 30.49 -17.53
N ARG A 97 -3.35 29.33 -18.03
CA ARG A 97 -3.55 29.08 -19.47
C ARG A 97 -4.66 29.97 -20.03
N GLU A 98 -5.79 30.08 -19.34
CA GLU A 98 -6.91 30.95 -19.72
C GLU A 98 -6.54 32.43 -19.70
N GLU A 99 -5.81 32.88 -18.66
CA GLU A 99 -5.26 34.23 -18.61
C GLU A 99 -4.33 34.51 -19.81
N GLY A 100 -3.48 33.54 -20.15
CA GLY A 100 -2.59 33.61 -21.30
C GLY A 100 -3.37 33.75 -22.61
N ARG A 101 -4.44 32.98 -22.81
CA ARG A 101 -5.34 33.10 -23.98
C ARG A 101 -6.02 34.46 -24.02
N THR A 102 -6.49 34.97 -22.89
CA THR A 102 -7.16 36.28 -22.76
C THR A 102 -6.21 37.43 -23.09
N LYS A 103 -5.00 37.43 -22.53
CA LYS A 103 -3.95 38.42 -22.84
C LYS A 103 -3.61 38.41 -24.33
N LYS A 104 -3.47 37.22 -24.94
CA LYS A 104 -3.24 37.08 -26.39
C LYS A 104 -4.39 37.67 -27.22
N ARG A 105 -5.65 37.44 -26.83
CA ARG A 105 -6.82 38.03 -27.50
C ARG A 105 -6.79 39.56 -27.43
N ILE A 106 -6.61 40.12 -26.23
CA ILE A 106 -6.55 41.58 -26.02
C ILE A 106 -5.43 42.21 -26.87
N LEU A 107 -4.25 41.59 -26.93
CA LEU A 107 -3.14 42.10 -27.75
C LEU A 107 -3.47 42.08 -29.25
N ARG A 108 -4.15 41.03 -29.74
CA ARG A 108 -4.61 40.97 -31.14
C ARG A 108 -5.63 42.07 -31.44
N GLU A 109 -6.62 42.27 -30.58
CA GLU A 109 -7.63 43.33 -30.72
C GLU A 109 -6.99 44.72 -30.71
N LYS A 110 -6.06 44.97 -29.78
CA LYS A 110 -5.28 46.22 -29.74
C LYS A 110 -4.49 46.43 -31.03
N LYS A 111 -3.86 45.38 -31.57
CA LYS A 111 -3.13 45.45 -32.85
C LYS A 111 -4.07 45.81 -34.00
N ILE A 112 -5.22 45.13 -34.11
CA ILE A 112 -6.22 45.40 -35.15
C ILE A 112 -6.71 46.85 -35.04
N LYS A 113 -7.11 47.29 -33.85
CA LYS A 113 -7.59 48.67 -33.62
C LYS A 113 -6.53 49.71 -34.00
N LYS A 114 -5.26 49.47 -33.66
CA LYS A 114 -4.16 50.35 -34.06
C LYS A 114 -4.01 50.43 -35.58
N MET A 115 -4.11 49.30 -36.30
CA MET A 115 -4.05 49.29 -37.76
C MET A 115 -5.25 50.02 -38.39
N MET A 116 -6.46 49.83 -37.87
CA MET A 116 -7.65 50.52 -38.37
C MET A 116 -7.57 52.04 -38.18
N LEU A 117 -7.15 52.50 -36.99
CA LEU A 117 -6.97 53.92 -36.72
C LEU A 117 -5.93 54.55 -37.64
N ARG A 118 -4.84 53.83 -37.93
CA ARG A 118 -3.84 54.28 -38.91
C ARG A 118 -4.45 54.44 -40.30
N HIS A 119 -5.15 53.41 -40.79
CA HIS A 119 -5.78 53.46 -42.11
C HIS A 119 -6.79 54.61 -42.23
N GLN A 120 -7.59 54.85 -41.19
CA GLN A 120 -8.47 56.02 -41.13
C GLN A 120 -7.70 57.35 -41.20
N GLY A 121 -6.57 57.45 -40.49
CA GLY A 121 -5.71 58.63 -40.57
C GLY A 121 -5.09 58.84 -41.96
N GLU A 122 -4.68 57.76 -42.63
CA GLU A 122 -4.17 57.80 -44.01
C GLU A 122 -5.26 58.27 -44.99
N LEU A 123 -6.48 57.74 -44.88
CA LEU A 123 -7.62 58.19 -45.68
C LEU A 123 -7.91 59.69 -45.48
N VAL A 124 -7.87 60.18 -44.23
CA VAL A 124 -8.04 61.62 -43.95
C VAL A 124 -6.90 62.44 -44.59
N LEU A 125 -5.65 61.97 -44.48
CA LEU A 125 -4.49 62.62 -45.08
C LEU A 125 -4.64 62.80 -46.60
N GLU A 126 -5.15 61.78 -47.28
CA GLU A 126 -5.39 61.78 -48.73
C GLU A 126 -6.47 62.80 -49.15
N THR A 127 -7.43 63.09 -48.26
CA THR A 127 -8.49 64.07 -48.54
C THR A 127 -8.09 65.53 -48.29
N LEU A 128 -6.98 65.78 -47.59
CA LEU A 128 -6.54 67.13 -47.27
C LEU A 128 -5.77 67.77 -48.44
N PRO A 129 -5.93 69.08 -48.70
CA PRO A 129 -5.15 69.82 -49.69
C PRO A 129 -3.65 69.81 -49.35
N ASP A 130 -2.78 69.82 -50.36
CA ASP A 130 -1.32 69.77 -50.16
C ASP A 130 -0.76 70.95 -49.35
N ASN A 131 -1.46 72.09 -49.37
CA ASN A 131 -1.05 73.31 -48.67
C ASN A 131 -1.63 73.41 -47.25
N ASP A 132 -2.37 72.40 -46.78
CA ASP A 132 -2.97 72.42 -45.44
C ASP A 132 -1.93 72.06 -44.37
N PRO A 133 -1.66 72.93 -43.38
CA PRO A 133 -0.73 72.63 -42.29
C PRO A 133 -1.14 71.40 -41.46
N LEU A 134 -2.43 71.04 -41.42
CA LEU A 134 -2.90 69.81 -40.77
C LEU A 134 -2.40 68.55 -41.49
N LYS A 135 -2.20 68.61 -42.81
CA LYS A 135 -1.69 67.48 -43.59
C LYS A 135 -0.26 67.13 -43.18
N SER A 136 0.61 68.13 -43.03
CA SER A 136 1.98 67.94 -42.54
C SER A 136 1.99 67.38 -41.12
N TYR A 137 1.19 67.96 -40.20
CA TYR A 137 1.11 67.49 -38.81
C TYR A 137 0.64 66.05 -38.70
N LEU A 138 -0.42 65.68 -39.43
CA LEU A 138 -0.99 64.33 -39.38
C LEU A 138 -0.05 63.29 -40.02
N SER A 139 0.68 63.67 -41.08
CA SER A 139 1.71 62.82 -41.71
C SER A 139 2.84 62.49 -40.73
N ASP A 140 3.35 63.52 -40.04
CA ASP A 140 4.36 63.37 -38.99
C ASP A 140 3.86 62.54 -37.80
N LEU A 141 2.58 62.65 -37.46
CA LEU A 141 1.98 61.86 -36.41
C LEU A 141 1.91 60.38 -36.82
N LEU A 142 1.44 60.08 -38.03
CA LEU A 142 1.31 58.71 -38.53
C LEU A 142 2.68 58.02 -38.72
N SER A 143 3.70 58.77 -39.15
CA SER A 143 5.07 58.26 -39.31
C SER A 143 5.71 57.86 -37.98
N ARG A 144 5.50 58.62 -36.90
CA ARG A 144 6.01 58.31 -35.54
C ARG A 144 5.39 57.06 -34.90
N TYR A 145 4.18 56.67 -35.32
CA TYR A 145 3.48 55.49 -34.77
C TYR A 145 3.75 54.18 -35.54
N THR A 146 4.64 54.20 -36.55
CA THR A 146 5.02 53.02 -37.33
C THR A 146 5.84 52.02 -36.50
N PRO A 147 5.37 50.76 -36.32
CA PRO A 147 6.26 49.68 -35.95
C PRO A 147 7.02 49.30 -37.23
N VAL A 148 8.34 49.48 -37.24
CA VAL A 148 9.21 48.91 -38.27
C VAL A 148 9.12 47.38 -38.12
N TYR A 149 8.26 46.75 -38.91
CA TYR A 149 8.28 45.30 -39.10
C TYR A 149 9.32 45.02 -40.18
N HIS A 150 10.58 44.82 -39.78
CA HIS A 150 11.53 44.16 -40.66
C HIS A 150 11.02 42.73 -40.90
N GLN A 151 10.80 42.41 -42.18
CA GLN A 151 10.50 41.08 -42.68
C GLN A 151 11.69 40.14 -42.45
#